data_AF-A0A7V8HQS0-F1
#
_entry.id   AF-A0A7V8HQS0-F1
#
_cell.length_a   1.000
_cell.length_b   1.000
_cell.length_c   1.000
_cell.angle_alpha   90.00
_cell.angle_beta   90.00
_cell.angle_gamma   90.00
#
_symmetry.space_group_name_H-M   'P 1'
#
loop_
_entity.id
_entity.type
_entity.pdbx_description
1 polymer ?
#
loop_
_entity_poly.entity_id
_entity_poly.type
_entity_poly.pdbx_seq_one_letter_code
_entity_poly.pdbx_strand_id
1 'polypeptide(L)'
;MSEEHTKRGNTEPDVTTDGDVVIDDIPPRRTRDFADLMHAAGALVVAALMLLAAVYLRGLTAGVESDVHNAGQAIGWVMDVPASLLQQIVTIAIVVSVLFQLLANREWLQSAVSLVAMFGGYAAVWALSSIITLTGFQPLIQGLESPGALSGSGLIPDFYAGFAAFLTMAGPRRMRSAVKWSWNMLYMLAILLVVLSWNSVPGVVFSFAVGRIVGMVFRFAIGTRNQGVWGAADRGGAAEHRSRRGLAGAPSRGARRIGSAPDHAG
;
A
#
# COMPACT_ATOMS: atom_id res chain seq x y z
N MET A 1 -76.09 0.00 33.64
CA MET A 1 -74.80 -0.55 34.10
C MET A 1 -74.23 -1.38 32.96
N SER A 2 -73.46 -0.75 32.08
CA SER A 2 -72.70 -1.38 30.99
C SER A 2 -71.50 -0.48 30.73
N GLU A 3 -70.31 -1.02 31.00
CA GLU A 3 -69.03 -0.34 30.87
C GLU A 3 -68.62 -0.32 29.40
N GLU A 4 -68.32 0.86 28.85
CA GLU A 4 -67.67 0.99 27.55
C GLU A 4 -66.21 1.42 27.78
N HIS A 5 -65.33 0.42 27.75
CA HIS A 5 -63.88 0.58 27.77
C HIS A 5 -63.42 1.19 26.42
N THR A 6 -63.39 2.52 26.32
CA THR A 6 -62.76 3.19 25.17
C THR A 6 -61.23 3.05 25.28
N LYS A 7 -60.71 2.12 24.48
CA LYS A 7 -59.29 1.84 24.23
C LYS A 7 -58.56 3.14 23.84
N ARG A 8 -57.70 3.66 24.72
CA ARG A 8 -56.76 4.75 24.39
C ARG A 8 -55.88 4.27 23.24
N GLY A 9 -55.97 4.94 22.10
CA GLY A 9 -55.01 4.76 21.03
C GLY A 9 -53.64 5.23 21.51
N ASN A 10 -52.69 4.31 21.63
CA ASN A 10 -51.28 4.66 21.73
C ASN A 10 -50.91 5.35 20.41
N THR A 11 -50.67 6.66 20.45
CA THR A 11 -49.98 7.36 19.36
C THR A 11 -48.50 7.02 19.50
N GLU A 12 -48.08 5.93 18.86
CA GLU A 12 -46.67 5.73 18.54
C GLU A 12 -46.26 6.89 17.64
N PRO A 13 -45.19 7.65 17.96
CA PRO A 13 -44.65 8.61 17.01
C PRO A 13 -44.14 7.82 15.80
N ASP A 14 -44.74 8.06 14.65
CA ASP A 14 -44.25 7.60 13.35
C ASP A 14 -42.86 8.21 13.14
N VAL A 15 -41.82 7.47 13.51
CA VAL A 15 -40.44 7.82 13.17
C VAL A 15 -40.19 7.35 11.73
N THR A 16 -40.84 8.02 10.78
CA THR A 16 -40.40 8.02 9.38
C THR A 16 -39.23 8.98 9.24
N THR A 17 -38.09 8.64 9.84
CA THR A 17 -36.81 9.20 9.41
C THR A 17 -36.31 8.38 8.22
N ASP A 18 -37.08 8.36 7.14
CA ASP A 18 -36.54 8.07 5.81
C ASP A 18 -35.89 9.37 5.33
N GLY A 19 -34.80 9.73 6.00
CA GLY A 19 -33.85 10.68 5.45
C GLY A 19 -33.22 9.96 4.27
N ASP A 20 -33.77 10.16 3.09
CA ASP A 20 -33.26 9.63 1.83
C ASP A 20 -31.78 9.99 1.72
N VAL A 21 -30.92 9.05 2.10
CA VAL A 21 -29.47 9.21 2.03
C VAL A 21 -29.14 9.11 0.54
N VAL A 22 -29.11 10.26 -0.13
CA VAL A 22 -28.67 10.36 -1.52
C VAL A 22 -27.18 10.03 -1.55
N ILE A 23 -26.86 8.76 -1.83
CA ILE A 23 -25.51 8.32 -2.14
C ILE A 23 -25.24 8.80 -3.57
N ASP A 24 -24.62 9.97 -3.70
CA ASP A 24 -24.14 10.46 -4.97
C ASP A 24 -22.93 9.62 -5.40
N ASP A 25 -23.14 8.74 -6.38
CA ASP A 25 -22.14 7.78 -6.85
C ASP A 25 -21.20 8.47 -7.86
N ILE A 26 -20.34 9.35 -7.33
CA ILE A 26 -19.40 10.15 -8.12
C ILE A 26 -18.32 9.21 -8.72
N PRO A 27 -18.07 9.25 -10.05
CA PRO A 27 -17.08 8.39 -10.68
C PRO A 27 -15.67 8.64 -10.10
N PRO A 28 -14.81 7.60 -9.98
CA PRO A 28 -13.50 7.72 -9.34
C PRO A 28 -12.63 8.79 -9.98
N ARG A 29 -12.45 9.93 -9.30
CA ARG A 29 -11.47 10.96 -9.68
C ARG A 29 -10.17 10.76 -8.94
N ARG A 30 -9.06 11.03 -9.63
CA ARG A 30 -7.72 10.96 -9.07
C ARG A 30 -7.42 12.29 -8.39
N THR A 31 -7.37 12.28 -7.06
CA THR A 31 -7.10 13.48 -6.26
C THR A 31 -5.74 13.36 -5.58
N ARG A 32 -5.10 14.51 -5.35
CA ARG A 32 -3.83 14.56 -4.62
C ARG A 32 -4.16 14.60 -3.13
N ASP A 33 -3.69 13.60 -2.40
CA ASP A 33 -3.96 13.48 -0.97
C ASP A 33 -2.86 14.18 -0.15
N PHE A 34 -3.22 15.26 0.54
CA PHE A 34 -2.29 15.98 1.41
C PHE A 34 -1.80 15.14 2.60
N ALA A 35 -2.52 14.08 2.96
CA ALA A 35 -2.07 13.15 3.99
C ALA A 35 -0.73 12.49 3.63
N ASP A 36 -0.48 12.22 2.34
CA ASP A 36 0.81 11.66 1.89
C ASP A 36 1.96 12.64 2.15
N LEU A 37 1.74 13.95 2.00
CA LEU A 37 2.75 14.97 2.32
C LEU A 37 2.99 15.10 3.83
N MET A 38 1.94 14.99 4.64
CA MET A 38 2.06 15.01 6.10
C MET A 38 2.88 13.81 6.60
N HIS A 39 2.61 12.62 6.05
CA HIS A 39 3.39 11.44 6.36
C HIS A 39 4.84 11.55 5.85
N ALA A 40 5.07 12.22 4.71
CA ALA A 40 6.42 12.52 4.22
C ALA A 40 7.17 13.46 5.16
N ALA A 41 6.51 14.50 5.68
CA ALA A 41 7.09 15.39 6.68
C ALA A 41 7.45 14.63 7.97
N GLY A 42 6.57 13.74 8.45
CA GLY A 42 6.88 12.87 9.59
C GLY A 42 8.08 11.95 9.34
N ALA A 43 8.18 11.36 8.14
CA ALA A 43 9.34 10.55 7.76
C ALA A 43 10.62 11.40 7.66
N LEU A 44 10.52 12.65 7.22
CA LEU A 44 11.65 13.58 7.19
C LEU A 44 12.17 13.90 8.61
N VAL A 45 11.28 14.08 9.58
CA VAL A 45 11.67 14.26 10.99
C VAL A 45 12.42 13.01 11.50
N VAL A 46 11.92 11.82 11.20
CA VAL A 46 12.62 10.57 11.56
C VAL A 46 13.99 10.49 10.91
N ALA A 47 14.10 10.84 9.63
CA ALA A 47 15.38 10.88 8.92
C ALA A 47 16.39 11.83 9.61
N ALA A 48 15.96 13.05 9.93
CA ALA A 48 16.79 14.03 10.63
C ALA A 48 17.22 13.51 12.01
N LEU A 49 16.30 12.93 12.80
CA LEU A 49 16.62 12.33 14.09
C LEU A 49 17.65 11.20 13.97
N MET A 50 17.60 10.39 12.91
CA MET A 50 18.59 9.34 12.69
C MET A 50 19.96 9.89 12.30
N LEU A 51 20.04 11.00 11.58
CA LEU A 51 21.31 11.69 11.34
C LEU A 51 21.91 12.21 12.65
N LEU A 52 21.08 12.81 13.53
CA LEU A 52 21.54 13.23 14.85
C LEU A 52 21.99 12.02 15.68
N ALA A 53 21.22 10.94 15.67
CA ALA A 53 21.56 9.69 16.36
C ALA A 53 22.91 9.13 15.86
N ALA A 54 23.13 9.10 14.54
CA ALA A 54 24.38 8.65 13.94
C ALA A 54 25.60 9.47 14.38
N VAL A 55 25.41 10.74 14.77
CA VAL A 55 26.49 11.60 15.29
C VAL A 55 26.68 11.42 16.79
N TYR A 56 25.59 11.45 17.57
CA TYR A 56 25.66 11.57 19.03
C TYR A 56 25.65 10.23 19.79
N LEU A 57 25.17 9.13 19.19
CA LEU A 57 25.06 7.83 19.86
C LEU A 57 26.24 6.88 19.57
N ARG A 58 27.28 7.35 18.87
CA ARG A 58 28.45 6.53 18.47
C ARG A 58 29.21 5.88 19.63
N GLY A 59 29.24 6.53 20.78
CA GLY A 59 30.03 6.10 21.94
C GLY A 59 29.48 4.85 22.66
N LEU A 60 28.26 4.41 22.37
CA LEU A 60 27.64 3.24 23.03
C LEU A 60 27.90 1.91 22.31
N THR A 61 28.36 1.92 21.06
CA THR A 61 28.52 0.70 20.23
C THR A 61 29.95 0.46 19.74
N ALA A 62 30.80 1.49 19.73
CA ALA A 62 32.20 1.38 19.25
C ALA A 62 33.12 0.52 20.15
N GLY A 63 32.71 0.21 21.38
CA GLY A 63 33.55 -0.49 22.38
C GLY A 63 33.69 -2.01 22.19
N VAL A 64 32.90 -2.65 21.33
CA VAL A 64 32.89 -4.13 21.15
C VAL A 64 33.32 -4.56 19.75
N GLU A 65 33.22 -3.68 18.76
CA GLU A 65 33.46 -4.01 17.34
C GLU A 65 34.95 -4.03 16.97
N SER A 66 35.80 -3.34 17.74
CA SER A 66 37.24 -3.23 17.49
C SER A 66 38.01 -4.54 17.72
N ASP A 67 37.48 -5.50 18.50
CA ASP A 67 38.27 -6.67 18.94
C ASP A 67 37.98 -7.96 18.13
N VAL A 68 36.91 -7.97 17.33
CA VAL A 68 36.56 -9.13 16.47
C VAL A 68 37.15 -8.98 15.07
N HIS A 69 37.33 -7.75 14.58
CA HIS A 69 37.72 -7.49 13.18
C HIS A 69 39.22 -7.67 12.88
N ASN A 70 40.10 -7.71 13.91
CA ASN A 70 41.55 -7.78 13.69
C ASN A 70 42.11 -9.22 13.57
N ALA A 71 41.26 -10.25 13.65
CA ALA A 71 41.65 -11.66 13.51
C ALA A 71 41.18 -12.32 12.19
N GLY A 72 40.39 -11.62 11.36
CA GLY A 72 39.61 -12.22 10.27
C GLY A 72 39.95 -11.77 8.85
N GLN A 73 41.11 -11.16 8.60
CA GLN A 73 41.47 -10.58 7.27
C GLN A 73 41.63 -11.60 6.12
N ALA A 74 41.37 -12.90 6.33
CA ALA A 74 41.42 -13.93 5.29
C ALA A 74 40.06 -14.56 4.93
N ILE A 75 38.95 -14.21 5.60
CA ILE A 75 37.66 -14.91 5.42
C ILE A 75 36.44 -13.95 5.33
N GLY A 76 36.59 -12.77 4.70
CA GLY A 76 35.45 -11.87 4.47
C GLY A 76 34.33 -12.50 3.63
N TRP A 77 34.68 -13.27 2.60
CA TRP A 77 33.70 -13.87 1.68
C TRP A 77 32.77 -14.91 2.32
N VAL A 78 33.23 -15.69 3.30
CA VAL A 78 32.36 -16.69 3.98
C VAL A 78 31.31 -15.99 4.82
N MET A 79 31.67 -14.84 5.40
CA MET A 79 30.73 -14.04 6.16
C MET A 79 29.79 -13.30 5.21
N ASP A 80 30.27 -12.65 4.14
CA ASP A 80 29.48 -11.76 3.27
C ASP A 80 28.48 -12.48 2.33
N VAL A 81 28.80 -13.70 1.90
CA VAL A 81 27.96 -14.45 0.93
C VAL A 81 26.58 -14.80 1.49
N PRO A 82 26.43 -15.39 2.69
CA PRO A 82 25.14 -15.75 3.26
C PRO A 82 24.11 -14.61 3.31
N ALA A 83 24.48 -13.42 3.80
CA ALA A 83 23.47 -12.37 3.90
C ALA A 83 23.20 -11.66 2.57
N SER A 84 24.17 -11.64 1.63
CA SER A 84 23.89 -11.24 0.25
C SER A 84 22.86 -12.17 -0.40
N LEU A 85 23.02 -13.50 -0.26
CA LEU A 85 22.05 -14.46 -0.78
C LEU A 85 20.68 -14.33 -0.11
N LEU A 86 20.66 -14.16 1.21
CA LEU A 86 19.41 -13.94 1.95
C LEU A 86 18.71 -12.66 1.46
N GLN A 87 19.46 -11.56 1.32
CA GLN A 87 18.93 -10.31 0.79
C GLN A 87 18.37 -10.51 -0.61
N GLN A 88 19.07 -11.20 -1.51
CA GLN A 88 18.61 -11.49 -2.87
C GLN A 88 17.32 -12.34 -2.88
N ILE A 89 17.23 -13.37 -2.04
CA ILE A 89 16.00 -14.18 -1.92
C ILE A 89 14.82 -13.31 -1.47
N VAL A 90 15.02 -12.49 -0.45
CA VAL A 90 13.98 -11.56 0.04
C VAL A 90 13.62 -10.51 -1.01
N THR A 91 14.60 -9.99 -1.74
CA THR A 91 14.44 -9.07 -2.88
C THR A 91 13.48 -9.67 -3.88
N ILE A 92 13.80 -10.87 -4.39
CA ILE A 92 13.01 -11.56 -5.40
C ILE A 92 11.62 -11.85 -4.84
N ALA A 93 11.51 -12.35 -3.61
CA ALA A 93 10.22 -12.64 -2.98
C ALA A 93 9.33 -11.39 -2.88
N ILE A 94 9.87 -10.24 -2.47
CA ILE A 94 9.12 -8.98 -2.38
C ILE A 94 8.70 -8.49 -3.77
N VAL A 95 9.63 -8.35 -4.71
CA VAL A 95 9.34 -7.81 -6.05
C VAL A 95 8.33 -8.70 -6.75
N VAL A 96 8.59 -10.01 -6.82
CA VAL A 96 7.73 -10.95 -7.54
C VAL A 96 6.35 -11.01 -6.90
N SER A 97 6.23 -11.12 -5.58
CA SER A 97 4.91 -11.21 -4.93
C SER A 97 4.06 -9.95 -5.15
N VAL A 98 4.65 -8.77 -5.06
CA VAL A 98 3.92 -7.50 -5.25
C VAL A 98 3.58 -7.26 -6.70
N LEU A 99 4.54 -7.43 -7.62
CA LEU A 99 4.30 -7.27 -9.05
C LEU A 99 3.27 -8.28 -9.54
N PHE A 100 3.38 -9.55 -9.12
CA PHE A 100 2.40 -10.58 -9.45
C PHE A 100 1.00 -10.17 -8.99
N GLN A 101 0.84 -9.71 -7.74
CA GLN A 101 -0.46 -9.26 -7.24
C GLN A 101 -1.00 -8.03 -8.01
N LEU A 102 -0.14 -7.06 -8.35
CA LEU A 102 -0.54 -5.87 -9.12
C LEU A 102 -0.95 -6.23 -10.56
N LEU A 103 -0.20 -7.12 -11.21
CA LEU A 103 -0.48 -7.58 -12.57
C LEU A 103 -1.74 -8.46 -12.61
N ALA A 104 -1.92 -9.37 -11.63
CA ALA A 104 -3.10 -10.20 -11.51
C ALA A 104 -4.38 -9.35 -11.34
N ASN A 105 -4.28 -8.22 -10.63
CA ASN A 105 -5.37 -7.26 -10.47
C ASN A 105 -5.52 -6.29 -11.66
N ARG A 106 -4.75 -6.48 -12.75
CA ARG A 106 -4.73 -5.64 -13.97
C ARG A 106 -4.37 -4.17 -13.70
N GLU A 107 -3.53 -3.91 -12.71
CA GLU A 107 -3.10 -2.57 -12.33
C GLU A 107 -1.74 -2.21 -12.95
N TRP A 108 -1.67 -2.27 -14.27
CA TRP A 108 -0.43 -2.09 -15.04
C TRP A 108 0.29 -0.76 -14.75
N LEU A 109 -0.47 0.34 -14.65
CA LEU A 109 0.09 1.65 -14.33
C LEU A 109 0.70 1.68 -12.92
N GLN A 110 0.02 1.07 -11.94
CA GLN A 110 0.48 1.05 -10.56
C GLN A 110 1.76 0.22 -10.42
N SER A 111 1.84 -0.90 -11.14
CA SER A 111 3.05 -1.71 -11.25
C SER A 111 4.23 -0.92 -11.81
N ALA A 112 4.07 -0.32 -12.99
CA ALA A 112 5.12 0.48 -13.63
C ALA A 112 5.60 1.63 -12.74
N VAL A 113 4.65 2.38 -12.16
CA VAL A 113 4.97 3.51 -11.28
C VAL A 113 5.66 3.07 -10.00
N SER A 114 5.28 1.92 -9.42
CA SER A 114 5.94 1.41 -8.22
C SER A 114 7.41 1.07 -8.48
N LEU A 115 7.72 0.50 -9.64
CA LEU A 115 9.11 0.26 -10.06
C LEU A 115 9.87 1.57 -10.28
N VAL A 116 9.25 2.57 -10.90
CA VAL A 116 9.88 3.91 -11.04
C VAL A 116 10.17 4.51 -9.65
N ALA A 117 9.24 4.39 -8.70
CA ALA A 117 9.45 4.85 -7.33
C ALA A 117 10.59 4.09 -6.64
N MET A 118 10.74 2.79 -6.90
CA MET A 118 11.85 1.97 -6.42
C MET A 118 13.20 2.55 -6.84
N PHE A 119 13.37 2.80 -8.14
CA PHE A 119 14.58 3.42 -8.68
C PHE A 119 14.79 4.84 -8.13
N GLY A 120 13.71 5.60 -7.93
CA GLY A 120 13.77 6.90 -7.25
C GLY A 120 14.32 6.80 -5.83
N GLY A 121 13.95 5.76 -5.08
CA GLY A 121 14.47 5.49 -3.73
C GLY A 121 15.97 5.20 -3.73
N TYR A 122 16.43 4.34 -4.64
CA TYR A 122 17.85 4.06 -4.83
C TYR A 122 18.64 5.32 -5.22
N ALA A 123 18.13 6.09 -6.19
CA ALA A 123 18.76 7.32 -6.64
C ALA A 123 18.85 8.37 -5.53
N ALA A 124 17.82 8.49 -4.67
CA ALA A 124 17.82 9.42 -3.56
C ALA A 124 18.87 9.07 -2.50
N VAL A 125 18.98 7.79 -2.11
CA VAL A 125 20.03 7.36 -1.16
C VAL A 125 21.42 7.46 -1.76
N TRP A 126 21.58 7.13 -3.04
CA TRP A 126 22.84 7.31 -3.75
C TRP A 126 23.29 8.77 -3.70
N ALA A 127 22.41 9.71 -4.10
CA ALA A 127 22.70 11.14 -4.07
C ALA A 127 23.01 11.64 -2.65
N LEU A 128 22.25 11.19 -1.66
CA LEU A 128 22.43 11.59 -0.27
C LEU A 128 23.72 11.03 0.33
N SER A 129 24.05 9.79 0.02
CA SER A 129 25.33 9.17 0.38
C SER A 129 26.49 9.95 -0.25
N SER A 130 26.39 10.30 -1.54
CA SER A 130 27.40 11.13 -2.20
C SER A 130 27.55 12.50 -1.53
N ILE A 131 26.45 13.19 -1.25
CA ILE A 131 26.48 14.51 -0.57
C ILE A 131 27.12 14.39 0.81
N ILE A 132 26.73 13.41 1.63
CA ILE A 132 27.29 13.22 2.97
C ILE A 132 28.78 12.90 2.90
N THR A 133 29.20 12.00 2.01
CA THR A 133 30.61 11.68 1.83
C THR A 133 31.41 12.90 1.38
N LEU A 134 30.87 13.73 0.49
CA LEU A 134 31.51 14.97 0.04
C LEU A 134 31.69 16.00 1.17
N THR A 135 30.82 16.02 2.20
CA THR A 135 31.01 16.91 3.35
C THR A 135 32.23 16.54 4.21
N GLY A 136 32.70 15.28 4.15
CA GLY A 136 33.86 14.81 4.90
C GLY A 136 33.68 14.75 6.42
N PHE A 137 32.45 14.90 6.94
CA PHE A 137 32.21 14.89 8.38
C PHE A 137 32.24 13.46 8.94
N GLN A 138 33.41 13.08 9.46
CA GLN A 138 33.69 11.72 9.88
C GLN A 138 32.75 11.20 11.00
N PRO A 139 32.31 12.04 11.96
CA PRO A 139 31.26 11.73 12.92
C PRO A 139 29.85 11.56 12.33
N LEU A 140 29.63 11.72 11.03
CA LEU A 140 28.40 11.26 10.38
C LEU A 140 28.62 10.02 9.52
N ILE A 141 29.77 9.94 8.82
CA ILE A 141 30.11 8.85 7.91
C ILE A 141 30.15 7.48 8.63
N GLN A 142 31.05 7.28 9.61
CA GLN A 142 31.20 5.97 10.28
C GLN A 142 29.95 5.45 11.04
N GLY A 143 28.97 6.32 11.30
CA GLY A 143 27.75 6.02 12.04
C GLY A 143 26.61 5.64 11.11
N LEU A 144 26.74 5.96 9.82
CA LEU A 144 25.84 5.50 8.76
C LEU A 144 26.42 4.31 7.99
N GLU A 145 27.76 4.22 7.93
CA GLU A 145 28.51 3.20 7.22
C GLU A 145 28.00 1.79 7.51
N SER A 146 27.81 1.02 6.43
CA SER A 146 27.33 -0.35 6.46
C SER A 146 28.27 -1.22 5.61
N PRO A 147 28.97 -2.20 6.21
CA PRO A 147 29.90 -3.07 5.50
C PRO A 147 29.28 -3.82 4.30
N GLY A 148 27.99 -4.12 4.36
CA GLY A 148 27.26 -4.90 3.35
C GLY A 148 26.70 -4.11 2.15
N ALA A 149 27.08 -2.83 1.94
CA ALA A 149 26.60 -2.01 0.84
C ALA A 149 27.16 -2.48 -0.53
N LEU A 150 26.72 -3.65 -1.00
CA LEU A 150 27.00 -4.16 -2.33
C LEU A 150 26.29 -3.31 -3.39
N SER A 151 27.04 -2.36 -3.95
CA SER A 151 26.82 -1.58 -5.19
C SER A 151 26.59 -0.08 -4.98
N GLY A 152 27.65 0.71 -5.20
CA GLY A 152 27.53 1.99 -5.93
C GLY A 152 27.53 3.31 -5.14
N SER A 153 27.30 3.31 -3.82
CA SER A 153 27.50 4.53 -2.99
C SER A 153 27.90 4.33 -1.53
N GLY A 154 28.01 3.08 -1.07
CA GLY A 154 28.85 2.62 0.05
C GLY A 154 28.48 3.06 1.47
N LEU A 155 27.74 4.15 1.67
CA LEU A 155 27.51 4.70 3.01
C LEU A 155 26.24 4.17 3.65
N ILE A 156 25.10 4.41 3.01
CA ILE A 156 23.78 4.08 3.55
C ILE A 156 23.26 2.82 2.85
N PRO A 157 22.65 1.86 3.57
CA PRO A 157 22.02 0.69 2.96
C PRO A 157 20.92 1.07 1.96
N ASP A 158 21.22 1.00 0.68
CA ASP A 158 20.36 1.46 -0.43
C ASP A 158 19.11 0.59 -0.63
N PHE A 159 19.24 -0.71 -0.35
CA PHE A 159 18.18 -1.71 -0.42
C PHE A 159 16.89 -1.25 0.27
N TYR A 160 16.95 -0.80 1.52
CA TYR A 160 15.72 -0.44 2.26
C TYR A 160 15.00 0.77 1.67
N ALA A 161 15.71 1.75 1.11
CA ALA A 161 15.09 2.91 0.50
C ALA A 161 14.36 2.58 -0.79
N GLY A 162 14.99 1.80 -1.68
CA GLY A 162 14.36 1.34 -2.92
C GLY A 162 13.08 0.56 -2.62
N PHE A 163 13.15 -0.42 -1.72
CA PHE A 163 12.00 -1.24 -1.35
C PHE A 163 10.94 -0.50 -0.55
N ALA A 164 11.33 0.42 0.34
CA ALA A 164 10.37 1.27 1.04
C ALA A 164 9.62 2.19 0.07
N ALA A 165 10.30 2.77 -0.93
CA ALA A 165 9.67 3.58 -1.97
C ALA A 165 8.73 2.75 -2.84
N PHE A 166 9.18 1.58 -3.29
CA PHE A 166 8.39 0.60 -4.05
C PHE A 166 7.10 0.21 -3.32
N LEU A 167 7.23 -0.29 -2.09
CA LEU A 167 6.11 -0.80 -1.29
C LEU A 167 5.19 0.32 -0.81
N THR A 168 5.73 1.52 -0.60
CA THR A 168 4.91 2.70 -0.35
C THR A 168 4.11 3.00 -1.60
N MET A 169 4.74 3.16 -2.76
CA MET A 169 4.00 3.46 -3.98
C MET A 169 2.94 2.39 -4.31
N ALA A 170 3.28 1.10 -4.20
CA ALA A 170 2.46 -0.05 -4.59
C ALA A 170 1.02 -0.08 -4.04
N GLY A 171 0.76 0.44 -2.83
CA GLY A 171 -0.62 0.69 -2.37
C GLY A 171 -0.90 0.36 -0.90
N PRO A 172 -2.09 0.70 -0.38
CA PRO A 172 -2.42 0.57 1.04
C PRO A 172 -2.40 -0.89 1.53
N ARG A 173 -1.70 -1.13 2.63
CA ARG A 173 -1.49 -2.46 3.26
C ARG A 173 -2.79 -3.22 3.58
N ARG A 174 -3.92 -2.51 3.70
CA ARG A 174 -5.23 -3.09 4.08
C ARG A 174 -5.93 -3.86 2.96
N MET A 175 -5.58 -3.61 1.70
CA MET A 175 -6.26 -4.23 0.56
C MET A 175 -5.42 -5.30 -0.15
N ARG A 176 -4.11 -5.38 0.17
CA ARG A 176 -3.13 -6.21 -0.56
C ARG A 176 -2.28 -7.03 0.40
N SER A 177 -2.61 -8.33 0.50
CA SER A 177 -1.87 -9.26 1.37
C SER A 177 -0.38 -9.38 0.99
N ALA A 178 -0.02 -9.33 -0.30
CA ALA A 178 1.39 -9.42 -0.71
C ALA A 178 2.17 -8.20 -0.22
N VAL A 179 1.66 -6.98 -0.42
CA VAL A 179 2.31 -5.74 0.07
C VAL A 179 2.47 -5.77 1.59
N LYS A 180 1.45 -6.22 2.33
CA LYS A 180 1.54 -6.37 3.80
C LYS A 180 2.65 -7.36 4.18
N TRP A 181 2.71 -8.51 3.52
CA TRP A 181 3.71 -9.53 3.79
C TRP A 181 5.12 -9.07 3.41
N SER A 182 5.28 -8.40 2.27
CA SER A 182 6.55 -7.81 1.83
C SER A 182 7.10 -6.78 2.81
N TRP A 183 6.25 -5.93 3.39
CA TRP A 183 6.67 -5.04 4.47
C TRP A 183 7.19 -5.81 5.67
N ASN A 184 6.53 -6.92 6.04
CA ASN A 184 6.98 -7.75 7.14
C ASN A 184 8.33 -8.42 6.84
N MET A 185 8.51 -8.97 5.63
CA MET A 185 9.80 -9.53 5.20
C MET A 185 10.92 -8.50 5.27
N LEU A 186 10.63 -7.27 4.81
CA LEU A 186 11.59 -6.17 4.81
C LEU A 186 11.99 -5.78 6.25
N TYR A 187 11.04 -5.73 7.18
CA TYR A 187 11.34 -5.49 8.60
C TYR A 187 12.11 -6.64 9.26
N MET A 188 11.74 -7.89 8.99
CA MET A 188 12.44 -9.05 9.53
C MET A 188 13.88 -9.12 9.03
N LEU A 189 14.11 -8.85 7.74
CA LEU A 189 15.47 -8.76 7.17
C LEU A 189 16.25 -7.60 7.79
N ALA A 190 15.63 -6.43 7.97
CA ALA A 190 16.28 -5.29 8.63
C ALA A 190 16.74 -5.62 10.05
N ILE A 191 15.85 -6.19 10.87
CA ILE A 191 16.18 -6.59 12.24
C ILE A 191 17.31 -7.62 12.24
N LEU A 192 17.21 -8.63 11.38
CA LEU A 192 18.21 -9.70 11.29
C LEU A 192 19.60 -9.15 10.91
N LEU A 193 19.70 -8.32 9.87
CA LEU A 193 20.99 -7.77 9.43
C LEU A 193 21.57 -6.77 10.43
N VAL A 194 20.74 -6.06 11.17
CA VAL A 194 21.17 -5.20 12.29
C VAL A 194 21.71 -6.06 13.45
N VAL A 195 20.99 -7.10 13.85
CA VAL A 195 21.41 -8.00 14.96
C VAL A 195 22.70 -8.73 14.62
N LEU A 196 22.88 -9.11 13.36
CA LEU A 196 24.12 -9.70 12.86
C LEU A 196 25.26 -8.68 12.73
N SER A 197 25.01 -7.38 12.99
CA SER A 197 25.95 -6.27 12.84
C SER A 197 26.44 -6.03 11.40
N TRP A 198 25.62 -6.39 10.40
CA TRP A 198 25.92 -6.11 8.99
C TRP A 198 25.48 -4.71 8.56
N ASN A 199 24.50 -4.16 9.27
CA ASN A 199 23.95 -2.85 8.99
C ASN A 199 23.81 -2.02 10.27
N SER A 200 24.13 -0.73 10.18
CA SER A 200 23.92 0.20 11.28
C SER A 200 22.43 0.48 11.50
N VAL A 201 21.97 0.48 12.76
CA VAL A 201 20.60 0.88 13.12
C VAL A 201 20.21 2.24 12.52
N PRO A 202 20.98 3.33 12.74
CA PRO A 202 20.62 4.63 12.21
C PRO A 202 20.63 4.65 10.67
N GLY A 203 21.57 3.96 10.00
CA GLY A 203 21.61 3.87 8.54
C GLY A 203 20.38 3.16 7.96
N VAL A 204 19.94 2.06 8.57
CA VAL A 204 18.74 1.31 8.16
C VAL A 204 17.49 2.17 8.31
N VAL A 205 17.28 2.77 9.47
CA VAL A 205 16.08 3.59 9.73
C VAL A 205 16.07 4.85 8.86
N PHE A 206 17.23 5.47 8.67
CA PHE A 206 17.41 6.60 7.75
C PHE A 206 17.05 6.22 6.31
N SER A 207 17.56 5.08 5.82
CA SER A 207 17.24 4.56 4.49
C SER A 207 15.74 4.30 4.31
N PHE A 208 15.09 3.66 5.29
CA PHE A 208 13.63 3.50 5.29
C PHE A 208 12.89 4.82 5.20
N ALA A 209 13.32 5.82 5.96
CA ALA A 209 12.70 7.13 5.99
C ALA A 209 12.83 7.83 4.62
N VAL A 210 14.01 7.80 4.00
CA VAL A 210 14.24 8.34 2.64
C VAL A 210 13.34 7.65 1.62
N GLY A 211 13.31 6.32 1.61
CA GLY A 211 12.45 5.56 0.70
C GLY A 211 10.96 5.85 0.91
N ARG A 212 10.53 6.00 2.16
CA ARG A 212 9.18 6.41 2.52
C ARG A 212 8.83 7.78 1.95
N ILE A 213 9.70 8.78 2.13
CA ILE A 213 9.53 10.14 1.58
C ILE A 213 9.36 10.08 0.06
N VAL A 214 10.27 9.40 -0.63
CA VAL A 214 10.22 9.24 -2.08
C VAL A 214 8.89 8.61 -2.51
N GLY A 215 8.52 7.47 -1.92
CA GLY A 215 7.28 6.78 -2.25
C GLY A 215 6.02 7.63 -2.00
N MET A 216 6.00 8.46 -0.96
CA MET A 216 4.89 9.38 -0.68
C MET A 216 4.84 10.56 -1.64
N VAL A 217 5.99 11.10 -2.05
CA VAL A 217 6.06 12.13 -3.10
C VAL A 217 5.54 11.57 -4.44
N PHE A 218 5.93 10.35 -4.81
CA PHE A 218 5.40 9.69 -6.00
C PHE A 218 3.88 9.46 -5.91
N ARG A 219 3.38 8.98 -4.76
CA ARG A 219 1.93 8.84 -4.55
C ARG A 219 1.19 10.14 -4.67
N PHE A 220 1.70 11.21 -4.07
CA PHE A 220 1.10 12.54 -4.14
C PHE A 220 1.11 13.10 -5.57
N ALA A 221 2.24 13.00 -6.27
CA ALA A 221 2.40 13.53 -7.62
C ALA A 221 1.44 12.86 -8.62
N ILE A 222 1.31 11.54 -8.50
CA ILE A 222 0.54 10.72 -9.43
C ILE A 222 -0.93 10.66 -9.00
N GLY A 223 -1.21 10.78 -7.70
CA GLY A 223 -2.53 10.80 -7.09
C GLY A 223 -3.07 9.42 -6.75
N THR A 224 -3.90 9.33 -5.71
CA THR A 224 -4.59 8.11 -5.30
C THR A 224 -5.96 8.05 -5.99
N ARG A 225 -6.42 6.84 -6.37
CA ARG A 225 -7.79 6.68 -6.88
C ARG A 225 -8.72 6.62 -5.68
N ASN A 226 -9.73 7.48 -5.62
CA ASN A 226 -10.79 7.33 -4.65
C ASN A 226 -11.62 6.08 -5.01
N GLN A 227 -11.44 4.99 -4.25
CA GLN A 227 -12.28 3.80 -4.37
C GLN A 227 -13.51 3.96 -3.47
N GLY A 228 -14.39 4.90 -3.83
CA GLY A 228 -15.80 4.81 -3.41
C GLY A 228 -16.42 3.52 -3.96
N VAL A 229 -17.60 3.14 -3.48
CA VAL A 229 -18.33 1.89 -3.79
C VAL A 229 -18.86 1.87 -5.24
N TRP A 230 -18.03 2.24 -6.21
CA TRP A 230 -18.39 2.29 -7.61
C TRP A 230 -18.18 0.90 -8.24
N GLY A 231 -19.27 0.27 -8.67
CA GLY A 231 -19.24 -0.98 -9.46
C GLY A 231 -19.77 -2.24 -8.78
N ALA A 232 -20.25 -2.18 -7.53
CA ALA A 232 -21.03 -3.28 -6.95
C ALA A 232 -22.49 -3.27 -7.45
N ALA A 233 -23.08 -2.08 -7.63
CA ALA A 233 -24.47 -1.90 -8.07
C ALA A 233 -24.68 -2.29 -9.55
N ASP A 234 -23.73 -1.99 -10.43
CA ASP A 234 -23.87 -2.20 -11.88
C ASP A 234 -23.97 -3.67 -12.30
N ARG A 235 -23.40 -4.61 -11.51
CA ARG A 235 -23.50 -6.04 -11.83
C ARG A 235 -24.75 -6.71 -11.27
N GLY A 236 -25.38 -6.13 -10.24
CA GLY A 236 -26.62 -6.64 -9.65
C GLY A 236 -27.88 -6.08 -10.31
N GLY A 237 -27.90 -4.78 -10.61
CA GLY A 237 -29.10 -4.09 -11.11
C GLY A 237 -29.48 -4.43 -12.56
N ALA A 238 -28.49 -4.72 -13.41
CA ALA A 238 -28.73 -5.06 -14.82
C ALA A 238 -29.41 -6.44 -15.00
N ALA A 239 -29.18 -7.38 -14.08
CA ALA A 239 -29.80 -8.70 -14.11
C ALA A 239 -31.26 -8.65 -13.62
N GLU A 240 -31.54 -7.84 -12.60
CA GLU A 240 -32.88 -7.78 -11.98
C GLU A 240 -33.89 -7.00 -12.84
N HIS A 241 -33.46 -5.93 -13.51
CA HIS A 241 -34.34 -5.15 -14.40
C HIS A 241 -34.79 -5.89 -15.67
N ARG A 242 -34.00 -6.87 -16.13
CA ARG A 242 -34.35 -7.68 -17.32
C ARG A 242 -35.36 -8.78 -16.97
N SER A 243 -35.30 -9.32 -15.76
CA SER A 243 -36.22 -10.36 -15.30
C SER A 243 -37.65 -9.83 -15.10
N ARG A 244 -37.81 -8.62 -14.55
CA ARG A 244 -39.14 -8.03 -14.32
C ARG A 244 -39.88 -7.57 -15.58
N ARG A 245 -39.17 -7.23 -16.66
CA ARG A 245 -39.80 -6.88 -17.95
C ARG A 245 -40.27 -8.09 -18.77
N GLY A 246 -39.75 -9.29 -18.49
CA GLY A 246 -40.14 -10.52 -19.19
C GLY A 246 -41.49 -11.12 -18.74
N LEU A 247 -42.00 -10.74 -17.57
CA LEU A 247 -43.19 -11.34 -16.95
C LEU A 247 -44.47 -10.48 -17.07
N ALA A 248 -44.38 -9.26 -17.59
CA ALA A 248 -45.51 -8.32 -17.64
C ALA A 248 -46.23 -8.24 -19.01
N GLY A 249 -46.04 -9.23 -19.90
CA GLY A 249 -46.51 -9.15 -21.29
C GLY A 249 -47.12 -10.45 -21.82
N ALA A 250 -48.14 -11.00 -21.15
CA ALA A 250 -48.98 -12.06 -21.71
C ALA A 250 -50.45 -11.63 -21.67
N PRO A 251 -51.07 -11.24 -22.80
CA PRO A 251 -52.50 -10.91 -22.83
C PRO A 251 -53.34 -12.19 -22.70
N SER A 252 -54.19 -12.23 -21.68
CA SER A 252 -55.23 -13.23 -21.49
C SER A 252 -56.29 -13.12 -22.58
N ARG A 253 -56.29 -14.05 -23.55
CA ARG A 253 -57.37 -14.17 -24.54
C ARG A 253 -58.63 -14.72 -23.86
N GLY A 254 -59.55 -13.81 -23.55
CA GLY A 254 -60.90 -14.12 -23.11
C GLY A 254 -61.73 -14.77 -24.21
N ALA A 255 -62.39 -15.87 -23.85
CA ALA A 255 -63.40 -16.54 -24.66
C ALA A 255 -64.69 -15.71 -24.72
N ARG A 256 -65.28 -15.55 -25.92
CA ARG A 256 -66.73 -15.30 -26.07
C ARG A 256 -67.24 -15.80 -27.44
N ARG A 257 -68.30 -16.60 -27.36
CA ARG A 257 -69.10 -17.24 -28.43
C ARG A 257 -69.83 -16.24 -29.35
N ILE A 258 -70.24 -16.74 -30.53
CA ILE A 258 -71.56 -16.64 -31.24
C ILE A 258 -71.22 -16.88 -32.73
N GLY A 259 -71.64 -17.97 -33.41
CA GLY A 259 -73.01 -18.40 -33.67
C GLY A 259 -73.36 -18.01 -35.12
N SER A 260 -73.02 -18.86 -36.09
CA SER A 260 -73.29 -18.65 -37.53
C SER A 260 -74.28 -19.70 -38.04
N ALA A 261 -75.49 -19.26 -38.40
CA ALA A 261 -76.43 -19.97 -39.26
C ALA A 261 -76.31 -19.39 -40.69
N PRO A 262 -76.41 -20.19 -41.76
CA PRO A 262 -76.61 -19.66 -43.10
C PRO A 262 -78.06 -19.82 -43.58
N ASP A 263 -78.53 -18.70 -44.10
CA ASP A 263 -79.51 -18.39 -45.15
C ASP A 263 -80.43 -19.47 -45.76
N HIS A 264 -81.68 -19.02 -45.87
CA HIS A 264 -82.69 -19.43 -46.84
C HIS A 264 -82.29 -19.08 -48.29
N ALA A 265 -82.44 -20.03 -49.22
CA ALA A 265 -82.96 -19.81 -50.57
C ALA A 265 -83.21 -21.16 -51.28
N GLY A 266 -84.43 -21.39 -51.77
CA GLY A 266 -84.78 -22.51 -52.67
C GLY A 266 -86.00 -23.30 -52.22
#